data_AF-A0A3S3NI81-F1
#
_entry.id   AF-A0A3S3NI81-F1
#
_cell.length_a   1.000
_cell.length_b   1.000
_cell.length_c   1.000
_cell.angle_alpha   90.00
_cell.angle_beta   90.00
_cell.angle_gamma   90.00
#
_symmetry.space_group_name_H-M   'P 1'
#
loop_
_entity.id
_entity.type
_entity.pdbx_description
1 polymer ?
#
loop_
_entity_poly.entity_id
_entity_poly.type
_entity_poly.pdbx_seq_one_letter_code
_entity_poly.pdbx_strand_id
1 'polypeptide(L)'
;CRYTKGEWSECRNGNKTRNDTLKLNGGSNFGCEPWRITTKKCKQVCRYEKADWSPCEDGIKTKTLSLAKGEPKECEPSKVITKQCVQQNKRAKHGRQRGRKANPSTPA
;
A
#
# COMPACT_ATOMS: atom_id res chain seq x y z
N CYS A 1 6.88 27.07 19.10
CA CYS A 1 7.39 26.96 17.72
C CYS A 1 6.31 26.39 16.79
N ARG A 2 6.00 27.07 15.67
CA ARG A 2 5.05 26.58 14.65
C ARG A 2 5.82 26.21 13.39
N TYR A 3 5.55 25.02 12.82
CA TYR A 3 6.31 24.51 11.66
C TYR A 3 5.41 24.29 10.44
N THR A 4 5.97 24.55 9.26
CA THR A 4 5.47 24.11 7.96
C THR A 4 5.91 22.67 7.75
N LYS A 5 4.95 21.83 7.37
CA LYS A 5 5.14 20.39 7.19
C LYS A 5 5.70 20.13 5.79
N GLY A 6 6.87 19.49 5.68
CA GLY A 6 7.42 19.06 4.39
C GLY A 6 6.73 17.80 3.84
N GLU A 7 7.44 17.07 2.98
CA GLU A 7 6.97 15.78 2.44
C GLU A 7 7.52 14.59 3.24
N TRP A 8 6.72 13.54 3.36
CA TRP A 8 7.17 12.30 3.98
C TRP A 8 8.13 11.56 3.05
N SER A 9 9.24 11.09 3.60
CA SER A 9 10.13 10.14 2.93
C SER A 9 9.41 8.83 2.63
N GLU A 10 10.03 8.02 1.76
CA GLU A 10 9.68 6.61 1.62
C GLU A 10 9.81 5.89 2.97
N CYS A 11 9.02 4.84 3.12
CA CYS A 11 9.05 3.99 4.31
C CYS A 11 10.29 3.10 4.23
N ARG A 12 11.18 3.16 5.23
CA ARG A 12 12.37 2.31 5.36
C ARG A 12 12.39 1.68 6.74
N ASN A 13 12.54 0.35 6.81
CA ASN A 13 12.67 -0.37 8.08
C ASN A 13 11.52 -0.07 9.06
N GLY A 14 10.29 0.04 8.52
CA GLY A 14 9.08 0.36 9.28
C GLY A 14 8.94 1.83 9.73
N ASN A 15 9.83 2.72 9.32
CA ASN A 15 9.80 4.14 9.68
C ASN A 15 9.91 5.06 8.45
N LYS A 16 9.27 6.22 8.53
CA LYS A 16 9.43 7.30 7.55
C LYS A 16 9.68 8.61 8.27
N THR A 17 10.44 9.48 7.65
CA THR A 17 10.81 10.77 8.22
C THR A 17 10.23 11.90 7.37
N ARG A 18 10.16 13.09 7.94
CA ARG A 18 9.77 14.31 7.23
C ARG A 18 10.49 15.49 7.85
N ASN A 19 10.94 16.41 7.00
CA ASN A 19 11.52 17.66 7.44
C ASN A 19 10.42 18.73 7.62
N ASP A 20 10.37 19.35 8.78
CA ASP A 20 9.43 20.42 9.13
C ASP A 20 10.22 21.73 9.29
N THR A 21 9.87 22.78 8.54
CA THR A 21 10.57 24.08 8.57
C THR A 21 9.85 25.08 9.46
N LEU A 22 10.56 25.87 10.25
CA LEU A 22 9.96 26.86 11.15
C LEU A 22 9.19 27.93 10.36
N LYS A 23 7.98 28.28 10.81
CA LYS A 23 7.18 29.37 10.22
C LYS A 23 7.67 30.71 10.74
N LEU A 24 8.19 31.55 9.84
CA LEU A 24 8.50 32.95 10.11
C LEU A 24 7.22 33.80 10.12
N ASN A 25 6.37 33.62 11.13
CA ASN A 25 5.24 34.51 11.35
C ASN A 25 5.57 35.43 12.54
N GLY A 26 6.20 36.58 12.26
CA GLY A 26 6.13 37.85 13.00
C GLY A 26 6.28 37.92 14.53
N GLY A 27 6.51 36.83 15.26
CA GLY A 27 6.51 36.80 16.72
C GLY A 27 7.33 35.66 17.29
N SER A 28 8.13 36.00 18.31
CA SER A 28 9.05 35.18 19.12
C SER A 28 9.29 33.74 18.64
N ASN A 29 10.26 33.59 17.73
CA ASN A 29 10.92 32.32 17.42
C ASN A 29 12.18 32.09 18.27
N PHE A 30 12.38 32.88 19.33
CA PHE A 30 13.52 32.74 20.23
C PHE A 30 13.50 31.35 20.88
N GLY A 31 14.57 30.58 20.64
CA GLY A 31 14.73 29.22 21.17
C GLY A 31 14.11 28.09 20.33
N CYS A 32 13.59 28.37 19.14
CA CYS A 32 13.07 27.35 18.22
C CYS A 32 14.15 26.90 17.21
N GLU A 33 14.29 25.60 17.00
CA GLU A 33 15.13 25.11 15.89
C GLU A 33 14.52 25.51 14.54
N PRO A 34 15.35 25.93 13.56
CA PRO A 34 14.89 26.41 12.25
C PRO A 34 14.26 25.30 11.40
N TRP A 35 14.66 24.05 11.64
CA TRP A 35 14.08 22.85 11.05
C TRP A 35 14.04 21.74 12.09
N ARG A 36 13.17 20.75 11.89
CA ARG A 36 13.13 19.55 12.72
C ARG A 36 12.76 18.34 11.88
N ILE A 37 13.30 17.18 12.24
CA ILE A 37 12.94 15.90 11.61
C ILE A 37 11.90 15.21 12.47
N THR A 38 10.78 14.84 11.86
CA THR A 38 9.74 14.03 12.51
C THR A 38 9.76 12.62 11.94
N THR A 39 9.88 11.62 12.81
CA THR A 39 9.81 10.20 12.44
C THR A 39 8.44 9.63 12.79
N LYS A 40 7.87 8.82 11.89
CA LYS A 40 6.62 8.10 12.13
C LYS A 40 6.75 6.65 11.67
N LYS A 41 6.12 5.73 12.41
CA LYS A 41 5.94 4.36 11.97
C LYS A 41 5.14 4.31 10.67
N CYS A 42 5.57 3.44 9.76
CA CYS A 42 4.89 3.16 8.51
C CYS A 42 4.92 1.67 8.22
N LYS A 43 3.91 1.20 7.49
CA LYS A 43 3.89 -0.17 7.00
C LYS A 43 4.53 -0.18 5.63
N GLN A 44 5.65 -0.88 5.48
CA GLN A 44 6.10 -1.26 4.15
C GLN A 44 5.10 -2.28 3.60
N VAL A 45 4.56 -1.99 2.43
CA VAL A 45 3.63 -2.90 1.73
C VAL A 45 4.36 -3.36 0.48
N CYS A 46 4.79 -4.63 0.46
CA CYS A 46 5.27 -5.27 -0.76
C CYS A 46 4.09 -5.37 -1.74
N ARG A 47 4.10 -4.53 -2.76
CA ARG A 47 3.09 -4.54 -3.82
C ARG A 47 3.68 -5.26 -5.01
N TYR A 48 3.03 -6.32 -5.44
CA TYR A 48 3.42 -7.07 -6.63
C TYR A 48 2.51 -6.73 -7.80
N GLU A 49 3.05 -6.81 -9.02
CA GLU A 49 2.29 -6.66 -10.24
C GLU A 49 1.31 -7.81 -10.43
N LYS A 50 0.22 -7.54 -11.15
CA LYS A 50 -0.72 -8.60 -11.51
C LYS A 50 -0.13 -9.34 -12.71
N ALA A 51 0.20 -10.61 -12.50
CA ALA A 51 0.48 -11.54 -13.59
C ALA A 51 -0.75 -12.42 -13.89
N ASP A 52 -0.83 -12.83 -15.15
CA ASP A 52 -1.78 -13.82 -15.62
C ASP A 52 -1.43 -15.21 -15.10
N TRP A 53 -2.45 -16.07 -15.04
CA TRP A 53 -2.26 -17.47 -14.68
C TRP A 53 -1.72 -18.24 -15.88
N SER A 54 -0.81 -19.17 -15.62
CA SER A 54 -0.43 -20.21 -16.57
C SER A 54 -1.66 -21.03 -16.99
N PRO A 55 -1.59 -21.73 -18.14
CA PRO A 55 -2.52 -22.82 -18.41
C PRO A 55 -2.52 -23.84 -17.27
N CYS A 56 -3.61 -24.58 -17.16
CA CYS A 56 -3.72 -25.66 -16.19
C CYS A 56 -2.96 -26.87 -16.71
N GLU A 57 -1.85 -27.21 -16.06
CA GLU A 57 -1.04 -28.39 -16.34
C GLU A 57 -1.11 -29.32 -15.12
N ASP A 58 -1.46 -30.59 -15.33
CA ASP A 58 -1.60 -31.58 -14.25
C ASP A 58 -2.52 -31.16 -13.08
N GLY A 59 -3.57 -30.39 -13.38
CA GLY A 59 -4.50 -29.88 -12.37
C GLY A 59 -3.95 -28.73 -11.52
N ILE A 60 -2.81 -28.14 -11.93
CA ILE A 60 -2.14 -27.05 -11.26
C ILE A 60 -1.99 -25.88 -12.23
N LYS A 61 -2.11 -24.66 -11.71
CA LYS A 61 -1.72 -23.44 -12.41
C LYS A 61 -0.84 -22.57 -11.54
N THR A 62 0.12 -21.91 -12.15
CA THR A 62 1.09 -21.04 -11.49
C THR A 62 0.97 -19.63 -12.04
N LYS A 63 1.47 -18.66 -11.29
CA LYS A 63 1.75 -17.33 -11.81
C LYS A 63 2.91 -16.71 -11.07
N THR A 64 3.72 -15.94 -11.79
CA THR A 64 4.90 -15.28 -11.24
C THR A 64 4.59 -13.80 -11.11
N LEU A 65 4.59 -13.28 -9.88
CA LEU A 65 4.35 -11.86 -9.61
C LEU A 65 5.68 -11.15 -9.40
N SER A 66 5.93 -10.07 -10.15
CA SER A 66 7.10 -9.21 -9.99
C SER A 66 6.86 -8.11 -8.97
N LEU A 67 7.87 -7.72 -8.20
CA LEU A 67 7.76 -6.64 -7.20
C LEU A 67 7.58 -5.27 -7.90
N ALA A 68 6.43 -4.65 -7.68
CA ALA A 68 6.10 -3.32 -8.22
C ALA A 68 6.52 -2.19 -7.28
N LYS A 69 6.36 -2.40 -5.96
CA LYS A 69 6.75 -1.43 -4.91
C LYS A 69 7.19 -2.16 -3.65
N GLY A 70 8.34 -1.79 -3.14
CA GLY A 70 8.95 -2.35 -1.92
C GLY A 70 10.47 -2.28 -2.01
N GLU A 71 11.14 -2.33 -0.87
CA GLU A 71 12.60 -2.47 -0.84
C GLU A 71 12.96 -3.95 -1.08
N PRO A 72 13.85 -4.29 -2.02
CA PRO A 72 14.20 -5.68 -2.32
C PRO A 72 14.92 -6.40 -1.17
N LYS A 73 15.35 -5.66 -0.14
CA LYS A 73 15.91 -6.23 1.10
C LYS A 73 14.85 -6.84 2.02
N GLU A 74 13.62 -6.36 1.98
CA GLU A 74 12.51 -6.84 2.83
C GLU A 74 11.43 -7.57 2.02
N CYS A 75 11.35 -7.30 0.71
CA CYS A 75 10.39 -7.92 -0.20
C CYS A 75 11.12 -8.80 -1.22
N GLU A 76 10.67 -10.04 -1.41
CA GLU A 76 11.18 -10.89 -2.49
C GLU A 76 10.91 -10.22 -3.86
N PRO A 77 11.89 -10.20 -4.77
CA PRO A 77 11.77 -9.51 -6.06
C PRO A 77 10.74 -10.16 -6.99
N SER A 78 10.52 -11.47 -6.84
CA SER A 78 9.44 -12.18 -7.51
C SER A 78 8.83 -13.22 -6.58
N LYS A 79 7.54 -13.49 -6.76
CA LYS A 79 6.82 -14.51 -6.00
C LYS A 79 6.03 -15.41 -6.94
N VAL A 80 6.25 -16.70 -6.86
CA VAL A 80 5.46 -17.71 -7.57
C VAL A 80 4.27 -18.10 -6.70
N ILE A 81 3.07 -18.02 -7.26
CA ILE A 81 1.84 -18.49 -6.62
C ILE A 81 1.32 -19.68 -7.40
N THR A 82 1.23 -20.81 -6.71
CA THR A 82 0.65 -22.05 -7.24
C THR A 82 -0.75 -22.23 -6.68
N LYS A 83 -1.71 -22.61 -7.54
CA LYS A 83 -3.06 -22.99 -7.13
C LYS A 83 -3.51 -24.23 -7.89
N GLN A 84 -4.29 -25.07 -7.21
CA GLN A 84 -5.01 -26.14 -7.89
C GLN A 84 -6.07 -25.54 -8.82
N CYS A 85 -6.22 -26.16 -9.98
CA CYS A 85 -7.33 -25.90 -10.87
C CYS A 85 -8.62 -26.37 -10.21
N VAL A 86 -9.71 -25.63 -10.40
CA VAL A 86 -11.01 -26.07 -9.93
C VAL A 86 -11.39 -27.28 -10.78
N GLN A 87 -11.28 -28.49 -10.22
CA GLN A 87 -12.01 -29.62 -10.80
C GLN A 87 -13.48 -29.22 -10.78
N GLN A 88 -14.15 -29.35 -11.92
CA GLN A 88 -15.57 -29.02 -12.07
C GLN A 88 -16.48 -30.00 -11.31
N ASN A 89 -16.13 -30.40 -10.09
CA ASN A 89 -17.05 -31.08 -9.21
C ASN A 89 -17.97 -30.05 -8.58
N LYS A 90 -19.13 -29.90 -9.24
CA LYS A 90 -20.35 -29.23 -8.82
C LYS A 90 -20.47 -29.12 -7.28
N ARG A 91 -20.12 -27.96 -6.72
CA ARG A 91 -20.69 -27.51 -5.45
C ARG A 91 -21.16 -26.07 -5.59
N ALA A 92 -22.46 -25.93 -5.40
CA ALA A 92 -23.27 -24.75 -5.63
C ALA A 92 -23.02 -23.65 -4.57
N LYS A 93 -23.29 -22.40 -4.99
CA LYS A 93 -23.58 -21.19 -4.16
C LYS A 93 -22.42 -20.70 -3.26
N HIS A 94 -22.04 -19.43 -3.19
CA HIS A 94 -22.79 -18.18 -3.33
C HIS A 94 -21.97 -17.13 -4.09
N GLY A 95 -22.60 -16.49 -5.07
CA GLY A 95 -22.09 -15.24 -5.63
C GLY A 95 -22.03 -14.17 -4.55
N ARG A 96 -20.83 -13.70 -4.23
CA ARG A 96 -20.64 -12.53 -3.38
C ARG A 96 -21.06 -11.29 -4.18
N GLN A 97 -22.36 -10.98 -4.16
CA GLN A 97 -22.87 -9.71 -4.65
C GLN A 97 -22.09 -8.59 -3.97
N ARG A 98 -21.21 -7.92 -4.73
CA ARG A 98 -20.68 -6.62 -4.34
C ARG A 98 -21.86 -5.66 -4.36
N GLY A 99 -22.42 -5.38 -3.19
CA GLY A 99 -23.45 -4.37 -3.02
C GLY A 99 -22.92 -3.02 -3.50
N ARG A 100 -23.28 -2.65 -4.73
CA ARG A 100 -23.33 -1.25 -5.16
C ARG A 100 -24.47 -0.63 -4.37
N LYS A 101 -24.16 0.03 -3.24
CA LYS A 101 -25.11 0.94 -2.61
C LYS A 101 -25.29 2.12 -3.57
N ALA A 102 -26.33 2.05 -4.40
CA ALA A 102 -26.91 3.22 -5.04
C ALA A 102 -27.55 4.04 -3.91
N ASN A 103 -27.06 5.25 -3.67
CA ASN A 103 -27.72 6.18 -2.76
C ASN A 103 -28.75 6.97 -3.58
N PRO A 104 -30.04 6.94 -3.22
CA PRO A 104 -31.09 7.61 -3.97
C PRO A 104 -31.01 9.13 -3.79
N SER A 105 -31.21 9.82 -4.90
CA SER A 105 -31.46 11.26 -5.02
C SER A 105 -32.56 11.69 -4.06
N THR A 106 -32.29 12.73 -3.26
CA THR A 106 -33.27 13.41 -2.41
C THR A 106 -34.05 14.45 -3.23
N PRO A 107 -35.38 14.46 -3.21
CA PRO A 107 -36.15 15.66 -3.49
C PRO A 107 -37.06 16.03 -2.30
N ALA A 108 -36.95 17.28 -1.84
CA ALA A 108 -38.00 18.14 -1.29
C ALA A 108 -37.34 19.41 -0.76
#